data_AF-A0A3L7T0T0-F1
#
_entry.id   AF-A0A3L7T0T0-F1
#
_cell.length_a   1.000
_cell.length_b   1.000
_cell.length_c   1.000
_cell.angle_alpha   90.00
_cell.angle_beta   90.00
_cell.angle_gamma   90.00
#
_symmetry.space_group_name_H-M   'P 1'
#
loop_
_entity.id
_entity.type
_entity.pdbx_description
1 polymer ?
#
loop_
_entity_poly.entity_id
_entity_poly.type
_entity_poly.pdbx_seq_one_letter_code
_entity_poly.pdbx_strand_id
1 'polypeptide(L)'
;MTKSVTDLFKVGLVLFFTLLAQGCKKEDITAYEVNRLDPPERTSSTNEPVRLLAAIFSKGDSTWFFKLMGPASKLTTKTEEFETFVRTVRFPAEGSTPPIQWNAPSNWKAGKTNELRYATFLIDPEANPKLELTVIKLGKD
;
A
#
# COMPACT_ATOMS: atom_id res chain seq x y z
N MET A 1 -60.85 14.54 -33.95
CA MET A 1 -59.95 15.41 -33.18
C MET A 1 -59.46 14.64 -31.95
N THR A 2 -58.67 13.56 -32.13
CA THR A 2 -58.24 12.67 -31.01
C THR A 2 -56.94 11.87 -31.30
N LYS A 3 -56.45 11.83 -32.55
CA LYS A 3 -55.26 11.05 -32.92
C LYS A 3 -53.92 11.71 -32.54
N SER A 4 -53.89 13.04 -32.39
CA SER A 4 -52.63 13.77 -32.18
C SER A 4 -52.03 13.61 -30.78
N VAL A 5 -52.84 13.41 -29.73
CA VAL A 5 -52.37 13.31 -28.34
C VAL A 5 -51.83 11.91 -28.03
N THR A 6 -52.40 10.87 -28.64
CA THR A 6 -51.98 9.47 -28.43
C THR A 6 -50.65 9.15 -29.12
N ASP A 7 -50.31 9.81 -30.23
CA ASP A 7 -49.01 9.68 -30.89
C ASP A 7 -47.89 10.38 -30.11
N LEU A 8 -48.16 11.55 -29.51
CA LEU A 8 -47.19 12.26 -28.65
C LEU A 8 -46.82 11.45 -27.38
N PHE A 9 -47.80 10.78 -26.77
CA PHE A 9 -47.54 9.88 -25.63
C PHE A 9 -46.77 8.61 -26.03
N LYS A 10 -47.03 8.06 -27.23
CA LYS A 10 -46.28 6.91 -27.76
C LYS A 10 -44.85 7.26 -28.10
N VAL A 11 -44.61 8.42 -28.71
CA VAL A 11 -43.24 8.89 -29.03
C VAL A 11 -42.44 9.14 -27.75
N GLY A 12 -43.06 9.74 -26.73
CA GLY A 12 -42.42 9.95 -25.43
C GLY A 12 -42.07 8.64 -24.70
N LEU A 13 -42.96 7.65 -24.72
CA LEU A 13 -42.73 6.33 -24.13
C LEU A 13 -41.61 5.55 -24.84
N VAL A 14 -41.56 5.63 -26.17
CA VAL A 14 -40.49 5.02 -26.99
C VAL A 14 -39.15 5.69 -26.72
N LEU A 15 -39.09 7.03 -26.66
CA LEU A 15 -37.86 7.77 -26.36
C LEU A 15 -37.31 7.41 -24.97
N PHE A 16 -38.17 7.30 -23.96
CA PHE A 16 -37.76 6.95 -22.59
C PHE A 16 -37.22 5.52 -22.49
N PHE A 17 -37.81 4.57 -23.22
CA PHE A 17 -37.32 3.18 -23.25
C PHE A 17 -35.96 3.04 -23.97
N THR A 18 -35.69 3.85 -24.99
CA THR A 18 -34.38 3.83 -25.69
C THR A 18 -33.23 4.42 -24.86
N LEU A 19 -33.49 5.31 -23.91
CA LEU A 19 -32.45 5.94 -23.08
C LEU A 19 -31.89 5.02 -21.97
N LEU A 20 -32.65 4.00 -21.55
CA LEU A 20 -32.22 3.06 -20.49
C LEU A 20 -31.30 1.93 -20.99
N ALA A 21 -31.15 1.76 -22.31
CA ALA A 21 -30.42 0.62 -22.90
C ALA A 21 -28.91 0.84 -23.09
N GLN A 22 -28.35 2.02 -22.80
CA GLN A 22 -26.94 2.33 -23.10
C GLN A 22 -25.97 2.12 -21.92
N GLY A 23 -26.41 1.53 -20.81
CA GLY A 23 -25.62 1.44 -19.57
C GLY A 23 -24.62 0.29 -19.43
N CYS A 24 -24.57 -0.68 -20.36
CA CYS A 24 -23.65 -1.82 -20.23
C CYS A 24 -22.34 -1.61 -21.02
N LYS A 25 -21.44 -0.77 -20.51
CA LYS A 25 -20.02 -0.87 -20.90
C LYS A 25 -19.34 -1.86 -19.96
N LYS A 26 -19.05 -3.04 -20.48
CA LYS A 26 -18.26 -4.06 -19.80
C LYS A 26 -16.80 -3.62 -19.90
N GLU A 27 -16.23 -3.15 -18.80
CA GLU A 27 -14.78 -2.92 -18.72
C GLU A 27 -14.10 -4.27 -18.89
N ASP A 28 -13.38 -4.41 -20.01
CA ASP A 28 -12.61 -5.62 -20.30
C ASP A 28 -11.20 -5.43 -19.75
N ILE A 29 -10.75 -6.33 -18.89
CA ILE A 29 -9.39 -6.27 -18.32
C ILE A 29 -8.43 -6.67 -19.45
N THR A 30 -7.79 -5.69 -20.07
CA THR A 30 -6.82 -5.94 -21.14
C THR A 30 -5.54 -6.51 -20.53
N ALA A 31 -5.32 -7.82 -20.69
CA ALA A 31 -4.03 -8.43 -20.36
C ALA A 31 -3.03 -8.12 -21.48
N TYR A 32 -1.86 -7.61 -21.12
CA TYR A 32 -0.76 -7.37 -22.05
C TYR A 32 0.53 -7.96 -21.48
N GLU A 33 1.32 -8.58 -22.34
CA GLU A 33 2.64 -9.11 -21.99
C GLU A 33 3.67 -8.00 -22.17
N VAL A 34 4.20 -7.51 -21.05
CA VAL A 34 5.32 -6.57 -21.06
C VAL A 34 6.60 -7.38 -21.08
N ASN A 35 7.42 -7.19 -22.12
CA ASN A 35 8.78 -7.69 -22.12
C ASN A 35 9.51 -7.17 -20.88
N ARG A 36 9.71 -8.04 -19.90
CA ARG A 36 10.51 -7.73 -18.72
C ARG A 36 11.95 -7.62 -19.23
N LEU A 37 12.43 -6.40 -19.37
CA LEU A 37 13.85 -6.15 -19.62
C LEU A 37 14.63 -6.85 -18.51
N ASP A 38 15.69 -7.57 -18.89
CA ASP A 38 16.63 -8.10 -17.92
C ASP A 38 17.06 -6.94 -17.01
N PRO A 39 16.91 -7.07 -15.68
CA PRO A 39 17.34 -6.02 -14.78
C PRO A 39 18.79 -5.66 -15.10
N PRO A 40 19.16 -4.37 -15.17
CA PRO A 40 20.56 -3.99 -15.36
C PRO A 40 21.40 -4.77 -14.34
N GLU A 41 22.48 -5.37 -14.83
CA GLU A 41 23.39 -6.20 -14.05
C GLU A 41 23.70 -5.46 -12.73
N ARG A 42 23.15 -5.96 -11.62
CA ARG A 42 23.20 -5.24 -10.34
C ARG A 42 24.64 -5.20 -9.90
N THR A 43 25.29 -4.04 -9.96
CA THR A 43 26.68 -3.82 -9.53
C THR A 43 26.86 -3.86 -8.00
N SER A 44 25.98 -4.54 -7.27
CA SER A 44 26.18 -4.86 -5.86
C SER A 44 27.02 -6.13 -5.77
N SER A 45 28.13 -6.09 -5.02
CA SER A 45 29.14 -7.16 -4.85
C SER A 45 28.65 -8.50 -4.29
N THR A 46 27.33 -8.73 -4.23
CA THR A 46 26.71 -9.98 -3.81
C THR A 46 25.47 -10.19 -4.68
N ASN A 47 25.44 -11.27 -5.46
CA ASN A 47 24.33 -11.65 -6.34
C ASN A 47 23.11 -12.18 -5.54
N GLU A 48 22.90 -11.67 -4.32
CA GLU A 48 21.90 -12.16 -3.39
C GLU A 48 20.54 -11.49 -3.67
N PRO A 49 19.45 -12.26 -3.80
CA PRO A 49 18.12 -11.71 -3.93
C PRO A 49 17.77 -10.80 -2.76
N VAL A 50 17.13 -9.66 -3.04
CA VAL A 50 16.56 -8.78 -2.02
C VAL A 50 15.11 -9.17 -1.74
N ARG A 51 14.69 -9.06 -0.47
CA ARG A 51 13.32 -9.29 -0.01
C ARG A 51 12.78 -8.04 0.68
N LEU A 52 11.46 -7.93 0.72
CA LEU A 52 10.72 -6.91 1.47
C LEU A 52 9.74 -7.61 2.41
N LEU A 53 9.77 -7.25 3.68
CA LEU A 53 8.69 -7.49 4.63
C LEU A 53 7.95 -6.16 4.82
N ALA A 54 6.62 -6.18 4.65
CA ALA A 54 5.83 -4.98 4.76
C ALA A 54 4.50 -5.21 5.48
N ALA A 55 4.07 -4.22 6.26
CA ALA A 55 2.74 -4.12 6.83
C ALA A 55 2.15 -2.75 6.51
N ILE A 56 0.87 -2.71 6.16
CA ILE A 56 0.16 -1.50 5.75
C ILE A 56 -1.08 -1.36 6.61
N PHE A 57 -1.25 -0.18 7.21
CA PHE A 57 -2.42 0.14 8.02
C PHE A 57 -3.06 1.43 7.53
N SER A 58 -4.38 1.40 7.32
CA SER A 58 -5.18 2.60 7.04
C SER A 58 -5.82 3.10 8.35
N LYS A 59 -5.64 4.37 8.67
CA LYS A 59 -6.24 5.04 9.83
C LYS A 59 -6.63 6.46 9.46
N GLY A 60 -7.94 6.73 9.41
CA GLY A 60 -8.47 8.01 8.91
C GLY A 60 -8.01 8.28 7.48
N ASP A 61 -7.56 9.50 7.21
CA ASP A 61 -7.01 9.93 5.91
C ASP A 61 -5.53 9.58 5.72
N SER A 62 -4.97 8.73 6.59
CA SER A 62 -3.56 8.33 6.57
C SER A 62 -3.37 6.85 6.33
N THR A 63 -2.33 6.51 5.57
CA THR A 63 -1.82 5.15 5.39
C THR A 63 -0.40 5.05 5.94
N TRP A 64 -0.19 4.05 6.78
CA TRP A 64 1.06 3.77 7.47
C TRP A 64 1.74 2.56 6.86
N PHE A 65 2.97 2.74 6.40
CA PHE A 65 3.79 1.69 5.80
C PHE A 65 4.94 1.36 6.74
N PHE A 66 5.02 0.09 7.14
CA PHE A 66 6.16 -0.48 7.84
C PHE A 66 6.94 -1.30 6.83
N LYS A 67 8.18 -0.93 6.53
CA LYS A 67 8.97 -1.56 5.47
C LYS A 67 10.32 -1.98 6.00
N LEU A 68 10.64 -3.26 5.87
CA LEU A 68 11.96 -3.83 6.13
C LEU A 68 12.46 -4.51 4.86
N MET A 69 13.55 -3.99 4.27
CA MET A 69 14.09 -4.49 3.01
C MET A 69 15.57 -4.83 3.18
N GLY A 70 16.02 -5.91 2.54
CA GLY A 70 17.41 -6.33 2.59
C GLY A 70 17.64 -7.68 1.92
N PRO A 71 18.83 -8.27 2.09
CA PRO A 71 19.15 -9.58 1.52
C PRO A 71 18.20 -10.67 2.03
N ALA A 72 17.73 -11.55 1.14
CA ALA A 72 16.70 -12.54 1.44
C ALA A 72 17.11 -13.52 2.54
N SER A 73 18.39 -13.89 2.62
CA SER A 73 18.90 -14.76 3.70
C SER A 73 18.71 -14.12 5.08
N LYS A 74 18.98 -12.81 5.17
CA LYS A 74 18.85 -12.04 6.42
C LYS A 74 17.41 -11.76 6.80
N LEU A 75 16.53 -11.49 5.83
CA LEU A 75 15.12 -11.20 6.13
C LEU A 75 14.34 -12.46 6.55
N THR A 76 14.74 -13.63 6.05
CA THR A 76 14.09 -14.89 6.40
C THR A 76 14.14 -15.12 7.92
N THR A 77 15.29 -14.88 8.56
CA THR A 77 15.46 -15.02 10.02
C THR A 77 14.77 -13.93 10.84
N LYS A 78 14.31 -12.85 10.22
CA LYS A 78 13.67 -11.69 10.87
C LYS A 78 12.14 -11.66 10.72
N THR A 79 11.56 -12.63 10.00
CA THR A 79 10.13 -12.65 9.70
C THR A 79 9.26 -12.66 10.97
N GLU A 80 9.54 -13.57 11.91
CA GLU A 80 8.75 -13.69 13.14
C GLU A 80 8.91 -12.48 14.07
N GLU A 81 10.13 -11.94 14.19
CA GLU A 81 10.43 -10.73 14.97
C GLU A 81 9.67 -9.52 14.39
N PHE A 82 9.66 -9.38 13.06
CA PHE A 82 8.90 -8.36 12.35
C PHE A 82 7.39 -8.50 12.58
N GLU A 83 6.84 -9.71 12.41
CA GLU A 83 5.41 -9.96 12.62
C GLU A 83 4.98 -9.67 14.06
N THR A 84 5.79 -10.10 15.03
CA THR A 84 5.54 -9.84 16.45
C THR A 84 5.49 -8.34 16.72
N PHE A 85 6.47 -7.58 16.23
CA PHE A 85 6.47 -6.12 16.33
C PHE A 85 5.22 -5.49 15.71
N VAL A 86 4.88 -5.85 14.47
CA VAL A 86 3.72 -5.30 13.75
C VAL A 86 2.40 -5.58 14.49
N ARG A 87 2.27 -6.74 15.15
CA ARG A 87 1.09 -7.07 15.97
C ARG A 87 0.92 -6.18 17.20
N THR A 88 1.96 -5.48 17.63
CA THR A 88 1.90 -4.51 18.75
C THR A 88 1.40 -3.13 18.32
N VAL A 89 1.32 -2.87 17.02
CA VAL A 89 0.92 -1.56 16.50
C VAL A 89 -0.51 -1.24 16.93
N ARG A 90 -0.68 -0.08 17.58
CA ARG A 90 -1.97 0.45 18.01
C ARG A 90 -2.12 1.89 17.52
N PHE A 91 -3.32 2.21 17.10
CA PHE A 91 -3.73 3.57 16.77
C PHE A 91 -4.70 4.05 17.86
N PRO A 92 -4.25 4.95 18.75
CA PRO A 92 -5.13 5.56 19.74
C PRO A 92 -6.31 6.33 19.13
N ALA A 93 -7.12 6.96 19.98
CA ALA A 93 -8.18 7.85 19.54
C ALA A 93 -7.63 8.99 18.66
N GLU A 94 -8.44 9.47 17.73
CA GLU A 94 -8.07 10.59 16.86
C GLU A 94 -7.66 11.82 17.69
N GLY A 95 -6.60 12.52 17.27
CA GLY A 95 -6.00 13.63 18.02
C GLY A 95 -5.03 13.23 19.14
N SER A 96 -4.79 11.93 19.38
CA SER A 96 -3.79 11.49 20.36
C SER A 96 -2.36 11.83 19.93
N THR A 97 -1.52 12.18 20.90
CA THR A 97 -0.08 12.38 20.71
C THR A 97 0.69 11.40 21.62
N PRO A 98 1.38 10.39 21.07
CA PRO A 98 1.59 10.12 19.64
C PRO A 98 0.36 9.51 18.94
N PRO A 99 0.21 9.70 17.61
CA PRO A 99 -0.90 9.17 16.81
C PRO A 99 -0.82 7.64 16.59
N ILE A 100 0.30 7.03 16.96
CA ILE A 100 0.59 5.61 16.82
C ILE A 100 1.47 5.16 17.97
N GLN A 101 1.27 3.93 18.42
CA GLN A 101 2.04 3.28 19.48
C GLN A 101 2.43 1.87 19.05
N TRP A 102 3.56 1.39 19.56
CA TRP A 102 4.08 0.05 19.32
C TRP A 102 5.05 -0.33 20.43
N ASN A 103 5.33 -1.63 20.56
CA ASN A 103 6.38 -2.14 21.43
C ASN A 103 7.50 -2.71 20.56
N ALA A 104 8.52 -1.88 20.30
CA ALA A 104 9.69 -2.32 19.55
C ALA A 104 10.56 -3.26 20.40
N PRO A 105 11.16 -4.32 19.80
CA PRO A 105 12.13 -5.15 20.49
C PRO A 105 13.28 -4.32 21.08
N SER A 106 13.74 -4.66 22.28
CA SER A 106 14.78 -3.89 23.01
C SER A 106 16.15 -3.91 22.33
N ASN A 107 16.40 -4.89 21.47
CA ASN A 107 17.60 -5.01 20.63
C ASN A 107 17.58 -4.09 19.40
N TRP A 108 16.46 -3.43 19.08
CA TRP A 108 16.38 -2.49 17.97
C TRP A 108 16.85 -1.10 18.41
N LYS A 109 17.66 -0.44 17.58
CA LYS A 109 18.12 0.93 17.85
C LYS A 109 17.35 1.93 17.00
N ALA A 110 17.07 3.12 17.53
CA ALA A 110 16.50 4.21 16.73
C ALA A 110 17.47 4.63 15.61
N GLY A 111 16.95 4.76 14.39
CA GLY A 111 17.67 5.27 13.23
C GLY A 111 17.28 6.71 12.90
N LYS A 112 17.76 7.20 11.75
CA LYS A 112 17.49 8.56 11.27
C LYS A 112 16.01 8.72 10.85
N THR A 113 15.36 9.76 11.34
CA THR A 113 14.03 10.21 10.89
C THR A 113 14.16 11.41 9.93
N ASN A 114 13.11 11.67 9.16
CA ASN A 114 12.98 12.86 8.30
C ASN A 114 11.50 13.05 7.92
N GLU A 115 11.21 14.02 7.04
CA GLU A 115 9.85 14.32 6.57
C GLU A 115 9.11 13.10 6.00
N LEU A 116 9.82 12.18 5.33
CA LEU A 116 9.22 10.96 4.76
C LEU A 116 9.20 9.80 5.76
N ARG A 117 10.16 9.74 6.69
CA ARG A 117 10.35 8.64 7.65
C ARG A 117 9.91 9.10 9.03
N TYR A 118 8.66 8.82 9.36
CA TYR A 118 8.09 9.04 10.69
C TYR A 118 8.95 8.39 11.79
N ALA A 119 9.39 7.14 11.56
CA ALA A 119 10.33 6.46 12.43
C ALA A 119 11.26 5.53 11.63
N THR A 120 12.44 5.24 12.19
CA THR A 120 13.37 4.24 11.65
C THR A 120 13.91 3.39 12.80
N PHE A 121 14.00 2.08 12.59
CA PHE A 121 14.67 1.13 13.48
C PHE A 121 15.82 0.46 12.75
N LEU A 122 16.99 0.41 13.40
CA LEU A 122 18.15 -0.37 12.98
C LEU A 122 18.05 -1.75 13.61
N ILE A 123 17.91 -2.77 12.77
CA ILE A 123 17.85 -4.17 13.16
C ILE A 123 19.25 -4.76 12.94
N ASP A 124 19.81 -5.37 13.98
CA ASP A 124 21.19 -5.85 14.01
C ASP A 124 22.19 -4.76 13.52
N PRO A 125 22.33 -3.64 14.23
CA PRO A 125 23.07 -2.46 13.77
C PRO A 125 24.55 -2.71 13.44
N GLU A 126 25.11 -3.81 13.95
CA GLU A 126 26.49 -4.25 13.70
C GLU A 126 26.61 -5.13 12.43
N ALA A 127 25.49 -5.56 11.83
CA ALA A 127 25.50 -6.39 10.63
C ALA A 127 25.83 -5.58 9.36
N ASN A 128 26.43 -6.24 8.37
CA ASN A 128 26.72 -5.68 7.05
C ASN A 128 26.10 -6.53 5.91
N PRO A 129 25.21 -6.00 5.05
CA PRO A 129 24.58 -4.67 5.16
C PRO A 129 23.70 -4.59 6.41
N LYS A 130 23.53 -3.35 6.90
CA LYS A 130 22.62 -3.01 7.99
C LYS A 130 21.17 -3.15 7.50
N LEU A 131 20.29 -3.60 8.38
CA LEU A 131 18.86 -3.68 8.11
C LEU A 131 18.15 -2.49 8.75
N GLU A 132 17.31 -1.83 7.96
CA GLU A 132 16.48 -0.71 8.43
C GLU A 132 15.01 -1.06 8.25
N LEU A 133 14.23 -0.94 9.33
CA LEU A 133 12.78 -0.86 9.26
C LEU A 133 12.37 0.60 9.27
N THR A 134 11.66 1.04 8.24
CA THR A 134 11.12 2.40 8.14
C THR A 134 9.62 2.41 8.35
N VAL A 135 9.14 3.38 9.12
CA VAL A 135 7.72 3.71 9.27
C VAL A 135 7.46 5.01 8.52
N ILE A 136 6.54 4.96 7.55
CA ILE A 136 6.18 6.08 6.68
C ILE A 136 4.69 6.34 6.85
N LYS A 137 4.30 7.59 7.12
CA LYS A 137 2.91 8.05 7.11
C LYS A 137 2.68 8.82 5.82
N LEU A 138 1.72 8.39 5.00
CA LEU A 138 1.25 9.15 3.84
C LEU A 138 -0.21 9.54 4.07
N GLY A 139 -0.58 10.78 3.75
CA GLY A 139 -1.92 11.30 3.99
C GLY A 139 -1.88 12.64 4.68
N LYS A 140 -3.02 13.10 5.20
CA LYS A 140 -3.12 14.40 5.86
C LYS A 140 -2.40 14.39 7.21
N ASP A 141 -1.79 15.53 7.56
CA ASP A 141 -1.11 15.74 8.84
C ASP A 141 -2.06 15.68 10.02
#